data_AF-A0A1Q3Z1B2-F1
#
_entry.id   AF-A0A1Q3Z1B2-F1
#
_cell.length_a   1.000
_cell.length_b   1.000
_cell.length_c   1.000
_cell.angle_alpha   90.00
_cell.angle_beta   90.00
_cell.angle_gamma   90.00
#
_symmetry.space_group_name_H-M   'P 1'
#
loop_
_entity.id
_entity.type
_entity.pdbx_description
1 polymer ?
#
loop_
_entity_poly.entity_id
_entity_poly.type
_entity_poly.pdbx_seq_one_letter_code
_entity_poly.pdbx_strand_id
1 'polypeptide(L)' 'MNKVISIDEDERLKRLLAAAMPGEQFELTLDGKIVAKVIPAAKPTDSAHVQAAMDRIAKIAARQTLGGLSINDLINEGRK' A
#
# COMPACT_ATOMS: atom_id res chain seq x y z
N MET A 1 11.82 -11.13 -12.92
CA MET A 1 12.06 -9.91 -13.73
C MET A 1 10.72 -9.46 -14.29
N ASN A 2 10.24 -8.28 -13.92
CA ASN A 2 9.01 -7.73 -14.48
C ASN A 2 9.38 -6.98 -15.78
N LYS A 3 8.72 -7.32 -16.89
CA LYS A 3 8.90 -6.61 -18.16
C LYS A 3 8.08 -5.33 -18.11
N VAL A 4 8.74 -4.19 -18.33
CA VAL A 4 8.08 -2.88 -18.49
C VAL A 4 7.96 -2.62 -19.98
N ILE A 5 6.76 -2.26 -20.43
CA ILE A 5 6.45 -1.93 -21.83
C ILE A 5 5.89 -0.51 -21.85
N SER A 6 6.41 0.34 -22.74
CA SER A 6 5.88 1.69 -22.92
C SER A 6 4.63 1.66 -23.80
N ILE A 7 3.62 2.44 -23.45
CA ILE A 7 2.35 2.52 -24.18
C ILE A 7 2.17 3.97 -24.64
N ASP A 8 2.80 4.31 -25.76
CA ASP A 8 2.78 5.68 -26.28
C ASP A 8 1.95 5.85 -27.56
N GLU A 9 1.63 4.76 -28.26
CA GLU A 9 1.03 4.83 -29.61
C GLU A 9 -0.44 4.41 -29.65
N ASP A 10 -0.94 3.68 -28.64
CA ASP A 10 -2.33 3.20 -28.61
C ASP A 10 -3.24 4.16 -27.81
N GLU A 11 -3.98 5.00 -28.54
CA GLU A 11 -4.99 5.93 -28.00
C GLU A 11 -6.08 5.23 -27.17
N ARG A 12 -6.53 4.03 -27.58
CA ARG A 12 -7.60 3.31 -26.86
C ARG A 12 -7.07 2.79 -25.53
N LEU A 13 -5.84 2.27 -25.52
CA LEU A 13 -5.21 1.78 -24.32
C LEU A 13 -4.89 2.93 -23.35
N LYS A 14 -4.45 4.10 -23.84
CA LYS A 14 -4.25 5.30 -23.01
C LYS A 14 -5.53 5.74 -22.31
N ARG A 15 -6.67 5.78 -23.03
CA ARG A 15 -7.97 6.16 -22.44
C ARG A 15 -8.42 5.16 -21.38
N LEU A 16 -8.23 3.88 -21.61
CA LEU A 16 -8.56 2.83 -20.65
C LEU A 16 -7.71 2.95 -19.37
N LEU A 17 -6.40 3.21 -19.51
CA LEU A 17 -5.50 3.42 -18.38
C LEU A 17 -5.83 4.71 -17.60
N ALA A 18 -6.16 5.79 -18.30
CA ALA A 18 -6.58 7.05 -17.66
C ALA A 18 -7.88 6.86 -16.84
N ALA A 19 -8.80 6.02 -17.33
CA ALA A 19 -10.02 5.66 -16.61
C ALA A 19 -9.79 4.71 -15.42
N ALA A 20 -8.69 3.95 -15.39
CA ALA A 20 -8.31 3.10 -14.27
C ALA A 20 -7.59 3.86 -13.13
N MET A 21 -6.95 5.01 -13.43
CA MET A 21 -6.29 5.85 -12.42
C MET A 21 -7.18 6.37 -11.25
N PRO A 22 -8.51 6.55 -11.36
CA PRO A 22 -9.38 6.96 -10.25
C PRO A 22 -9.56 5.90 -9.14
N GLY A 23 -8.92 4.73 -9.22
CA GLY A 23 -9.12 3.63 -8.27
C GLY A 23 -10.09 2.55 -8.76
N GLU A 24 -10.57 2.68 -9.99
CA GLU A 24 -11.47 1.73 -10.62
C GLU A 24 -10.67 0.58 -11.25
N GLN A 25 -11.13 -0.66 -11.06
CA GLN A 25 -10.48 -1.85 -11.59
C GLN A 25 -11.22 -2.31 -12.85
N PHE A 26 -10.47 -2.58 -13.92
CA PHE A 26 -11.04 -3.10 -15.15
C PHE A 26 -10.57 -4.53 -15.39
N GLU A 27 -11.50 -5.38 -15.81
CA GLU A 27 -11.20 -6.73 -16.29
C GLU A 27 -11.19 -6.71 -17.82
N LEU A 28 -10.05 -7.08 -18.42
CA LEU A 28 -9.91 -7.21 -19.86
C LEU A 28 -10.30 -8.63 -20.25
N THR A 29 -11.26 -8.74 -21.15
CA THR A 29 -11.73 -10.02 -21.70
C THR A 29 -11.24 -10.24 -23.12
N LEU A 30 -10.89 -11.49 -23.43
CA LEU A 30 -10.60 -11.98 -24.77
C LEU A 30 -11.46 -13.23 -24.99
N ASP A 31 -12.26 -13.26 -26.06
CA ASP A 31 -13.19 -14.34 -26.37
C ASP A 31 -14.11 -14.73 -25.19
N GLY A 32 -14.58 -13.71 -24.44
CA GLY A 32 -15.46 -13.89 -23.28
C GLY A 32 -14.77 -14.39 -22.02
N LYS A 33 -13.44 -14.59 -22.03
CA LYS A 33 -12.65 -14.99 -20.87
C LYS A 33 -11.83 -13.83 -20.35
N ILE A 34 -11.78 -13.66 -19.03
CA ILE A 34 -10.93 -12.66 -18.40
C ILE A 34 -9.47 -13.08 -18.56
N VAL A 35 -8.67 -12.24 -19.21
CA VAL A 35 -7.24 -12.51 -19.48
C VAL A 35 -6.30 -11.59 -18.72
N ALA A 36 -6.77 -10.41 -18.32
CA ALA A 36 -5.97 -9.46 -17.56
C ALA A 36 -6.84 -8.57 -16.68
N LYS A 37 -6.23 -8.01 -15.63
CA LYS A 37 -6.82 -6.95 -14.82
C LYS A 37 -5.95 -5.71 -14.90
N VAL A 38 -6.58 -4.57 -15.10
CA VAL A 38 -5.95 -3.27 -15.01
C VAL A 38 -6.30 -2.71 -13.64
N ILE A 39 -5.27 -2.58 -12.80
CA ILE A 39 -5.38 -1.99 -11.47
C ILE A 39 -4.49 -0.74 -11.43
N PRO A 40 -4.86 0.29 -10.67
CA PRO A 40 -3.97 1.41 -10.41
C PRO A 40 -2.63 0.90 -9.88
N ALA A 41 -1.53 1.43 -10.39
CA ALA A 41 -0.23 1.18 -9.80
C ALA A 41 -0.27 1.67 -8.34
N ALA A 42 0.17 0.82 -7.40
CA ALA A 42 0.35 1.26 -6.03
C ALA A 42 1.24 2.51 -6.06
N LYS A 43 0.78 3.61 -5.45
CA LYS A 43 1.63 4.79 -5.29
C LYS A 43 2.95 4.30 -4.68
N PRO A 44 4.11 4.73 -5.21
CA PRO A 44 5.38 4.40 -4.59
C PRO A 44 5.29 4.85 -3.15
N THR A 45 5.16 3.87 -2.26
CA THR A 45 5.20 4.12 -0.84
C THR A 45 6.64 4.46 -0.59
N ASP A 46 6.90 5.71 -0.22
CA ASP A 46 8.23 6.13 0.20
C ASP A 46 8.58 5.31 1.45
N SER A 47 9.33 4.22 1.24
CA SER A 47 9.68 3.29 2.29
C SER A 47 10.48 4.00 3.38
N ALA A 48 11.21 5.07 3.03
CA ALA A 48 11.91 5.91 3.99
C ALA A 48 10.92 6.72 4.84
N HIS A 49 9.83 7.22 4.26
CA HIS A 49 8.77 7.91 5.00
C HIS A 49 8.04 6.97 5.97
N VAL A 50 7.73 5.75 5.52
CA VAL A 50 7.10 4.73 6.38
C VAL A 50 8.04 4.33 7.51
N GLN A 51 9.31 4.05 7.22
CA GLN A 51 10.29 3.69 8.24
C GLN A 51 10.48 4.82 9.25
N ALA A 52 10.58 6.07 8.79
CA ALA A 52 10.70 7.23 9.66
C ALA A 52 9.47 7.43 10.56
N ALA A 53 8.26 7.14 10.06
CA ALA A 53 7.05 7.16 10.87
C ALA A 53 7.06 6.06 11.94
N MET A 54 7.48 4.84 11.58
CA MET A 54 7.60 3.72 12.52
C MET A 54 8.65 3.99 13.61
N ASP A 55 9.80 4.54 13.25
CA ASP A 55 10.86 4.89 14.20
C ASP A 55 10.40 5.96 15.21
N ARG A 56 9.56 6.92 14.78
CA ARG A 56 8.95 7.92 15.66
C ARG A 56 7.97 7.28 16.64
N ILE A 57 7.10 6.39 16.17
CA ILE A 57 6.14 5.66 17.01
C ILE A 57 6.89 4.80 18.04
N ALA A 58 7.92 4.06 17.62
CA ALA A 58 8.73 3.24 18.51
C ALA A 58 9.41 4.06 19.62
N LYS A 59 9.96 5.25 19.29
CA LYS A 59 10.57 6.15 20.27
C LYS A 59 9.57 6.71 21.28
N ILE A 60 8.33 6.98 20.85
CA ILE A 60 7.27 7.45 21.74
C ILE A 60 6.81 6.31 22.65
N ALA A 61 6.59 5.12 22.10
CA ALA A 61 6.20 3.93 22.86
C ALA A 61 7.24 3.58 23.94
N ALA A 62 8.53 3.68 23.63
CA ALA A 62 9.62 3.43 24.58
C ALA A 62 9.66 4.42 25.76
N ARG A 63 9.02 5.60 25.63
CA ARG A 63 9.04 6.66 26.66
C ARG A 63 7.76 6.73 27.49
N GLN A 64 6.72 5.98 27.13
CA GLN A 64 5.48 5.94 27.89
C GLN A 64 5.57 4.84 28.95
N THR A 65 6.00 5.23 30.15
CA THR A 65 5.99 4.38 31.35
C THR A 65 5.16 5.03 32.45
N LEU A 66 4.30 4.27 33.13
CA LEU A 66 3.60 4.71 34.33
C LEU A 66 4.31 4.09 35.54
N GLY A 67 4.98 4.91 36.36
CA GLY A 67 5.67 4.42 37.55
C GLY A 67 6.80 3.40 37.28
N GLY A 68 7.43 3.46 36.10
CA GLY A 68 8.48 2.52 35.69
C GLY A 68 7.97 1.26 34.95
N LEU A 69 6.65 1.09 34.83
CA LEU A 69 6.04 0.02 34.05
C LEU A 69 5.73 0.51 32.63
N SER A 70 6.07 -0.29 31.62
CA SER A 70 5.69 -0.01 30.23
C SER A 70 4.20 -0.24 30.00
N ILE A 71 3.65 0.33 28.92
CA ILE A 71 2.26 0.06 28.49
C ILE A 71 2.02 -1.45 28.33
N ASN A 72 3.00 -2.20 27.82
CA ASN A 72 2.89 -3.65 27.67
C ASN A 72 2.80 -4.36 29.03
N ASP A 73 3.52 -3.87 30.04
CA ASP A 73 3.45 -4.43 31.40
C ASP A 73 2.05 -4.22 32.00
N LEU A 74 1.48 -3.03 31.83
CA LEU A 74 0.11 -2.72 32.28
C LEU A 74 -0.95 -3.59 31.56
N ILE A 75 -0.80 -3.80 30.25
CA ILE A 75 -1.71 -4.68 29.48
C ILE A 75 -1.61 -6.13 29.96
N ASN A 76 -0.41 -6.62 30.23
CA ASN A 76 -0.19 -7.98 30.71
C ASN A 76 -0.70 -8.20 32.14
N GLU A 77 -0.57 -7.18 33.00
CA GLU A 77 -1.10 -7.22 34.36
C GLU A 77 -2.63 -7.27 34.38
N GLY A 78 -3.31 -6.47 33.54
CA GLY A 78 -4.78 -6.48 33.45
C GLY A 78 -5.39 -7.70 32.74
N ARG A 79 -4.59 -8.57 32.13
CA ARG A 79 -5.04 -9.82 31.47
C ARG A 79 -4.95 -11.06 32.38
N LYS A 80 -4.31 -10.95 33.54
CA LYS A 80 -4.33 -11.96 34.59
C LYS A 80 -5.59 -11.84 35.42
#